data_AF-A0A942NDT7-F1
#
_entry.id   AF-A0A942NDT7-F1
#
_cell.length_a   1.000
_cell.length_b   1.000
_cell.length_c   1.000
_cell.angle_alpha   90.00
_cell.angle_beta   90.00
_cell.angle_gamma   90.00
#
_symmetry.space_group_name_H-M   'P 1'
#
loop_
_entity.id
_entity.type
_entity.pdbx_description
1 polymer ?
#
loop_
_entity_poly.entity_id
_entity_poly.type
_entity_poly.pdbx_seq_one_letter_code
_entity_poly.pdbx_strand_id
1 'polypeptide(L)'
;MKAAVWDSYIKKDNGNVLHFDVVVPDSRSETAIVYKYAYEYLKSQGIDDVEINVKNCQFCHIETLTDKMISDIESKGFYIIEMDEIPSELPDNPTRREMILFLRAHFDEYRYAEFRNKNDMQIMQIIQELNTPKKL
;
A
#
# COMPACT_ATOMS: atom_id res chain seq x y z
N MET A 1 9.50 21.62 -2.74
CA MET A 1 9.61 20.94 -1.42
C MET A 1 9.91 19.47 -1.66
N LYS A 2 10.72 18.81 -0.80
CA LYS A 2 10.90 17.35 -0.84
C LYS A 2 9.91 16.69 0.12
N ALA A 3 9.44 15.50 -0.23
CA ALA A 3 8.52 14.75 0.60
C ALA A 3 8.91 13.28 0.71
N ALA A 4 8.63 12.70 1.86
CA ALA A 4 8.67 11.28 2.09
C ALA A 4 7.33 10.65 1.68
N VAL A 5 7.42 9.62 0.86
CA VAL A 5 6.28 8.83 0.40
C VAL A 5 6.26 7.51 1.18
N TRP A 6 5.12 7.20 1.76
CA TRP A 6 4.91 5.98 2.55
C TRP A 6 3.80 5.13 1.93
N ASP A 7 4.18 3.94 1.50
CA ASP A 7 3.35 3.00 0.76
C ASP A 7 2.52 2.14 1.73
N SER A 8 1.20 2.18 1.61
CA SER A 8 0.25 1.65 2.59
C SER A 8 -0.78 0.68 1.99
N TYR A 9 -0.93 -0.51 2.60
CA TYR A 9 -1.84 -1.58 2.17
C TYR A 9 -2.77 -1.99 3.32
N ILE A 10 -4.01 -1.51 3.30
CA ILE A 10 -4.97 -1.70 4.38
C ILE A 10 -6.05 -2.69 4.01
N LYS A 11 -6.13 -3.81 4.73
CA LYS A 11 -7.17 -4.82 4.54
C LYS A 11 -8.52 -4.31 5.07
N LYS A 12 -9.56 -4.41 4.25
CA LYS A 12 -10.95 -4.10 4.59
C LYS A 12 -11.69 -5.38 5.04
N ASP A 13 -12.85 -5.20 5.67
CA ASP A 13 -13.69 -6.29 6.16
C ASP A 13 -14.19 -7.24 5.05
N ASN A 14 -14.39 -6.72 3.84
CA ASN A 14 -14.78 -7.52 2.67
C ASN A 14 -13.63 -8.35 2.08
N GLY A 15 -12.42 -8.26 2.65
CA GLY A 15 -11.23 -8.97 2.19
C GLY A 15 -10.42 -8.21 1.14
N ASN A 16 -10.95 -7.15 0.53
CA ASN A 16 -10.18 -6.29 -0.37
C ASN A 16 -9.10 -5.52 0.40
N VAL A 17 -8.11 -5.01 -0.31
CA VAL A 17 -7.05 -4.18 0.24
C VAL A 17 -7.07 -2.81 -0.41
N LEU A 18 -7.14 -1.77 0.40
CA LEU A 18 -6.97 -0.38 -0.02
C LEU A 18 -5.48 -0.07 -0.11
N HIS A 19 -5.03 0.36 -1.28
CA HIS A 19 -3.66 0.81 -1.51
C HIS A 19 -3.62 2.33 -1.68
N PHE A 20 -2.80 3.00 -0.88
CA PHE A 20 -2.60 4.45 -0.95
C PHE A 20 -1.22 4.84 -0.42
N ASP A 21 -0.73 5.99 -0.86
CA ASP A 21 0.49 6.58 -0.34
C ASP A 21 0.17 7.74 0.61
N VAL A 22 0.90 7.79 1.72
CA VAL A 22 0.93 8.93 2.64
C VAL A 22 2.16 9.77 2.31
N VAL A 23 1.91 11.01 1.92
CA VAL A 23 2.96 11.94 1.51
C VAL A 23 3.09 13.05 2.55
N VAL A 24 4.28 13.16 3.14
CA VAL A 24 4.59 14.13 4.19
C VAL A 24 5.90 14.85 3.87
N PRO A 25 6.13 16.08 4.39
CA PRO A 25 7.45 16.71 4.27
C PRO A 25 8.56 15.79 4.76
N ASP A 26 9.69 15.76 4.06
CA ASP A 26 10.84 14.92 4.45
C ASP A 26 11.33 15.27 5.87
N SER A 27 11.25 16.54 6.23
CA SER A 27 11.54 17.09 7.57
C SER A 27 10.58 16.67 8.68
N ARG A 28 9.43 16.06 8.35
CA ARG A 28 8.38 15.65 9.31
C ARG A 28 7.80 14.28 8.92
N SER A 29 8.69 13.30 8.84
CA SER A 29 8.41 11.95 8.35
C SER A 29 8.55 10.86 9.41
N GLU A 30 8.48 11.22 10.70
CA GLU A 30 8.50 10.27 11.80
C GLU A 30 7.33 9.29 11.70
N THR A 31 7.60 7.98 11.88
CA THR A 31 6.62 6.90 11.72
C THR A 31 5.30 7.16 12.47
N ALA A 32 5.38 7.63 13.72
CA ALA A 32 4.19 7.92 14.52
C ALA A 32 3.30 9.03 13.91
N ILE A 33 3.91 10.02 13.26
CA ILE A 33 3.19 11.11 12.59
C ILE A 33 2.53 10.58 11.32
N VAL A 34 3.25 9.79 10.52
CA VAL A 34 2.72 9.17 9.31
C VAL A 34 1.55 8.25 9.63
N TYR A 35 1.68 7.39 10.63
CA TYR A 35 0.61 6.48 11.04
C TYR A 35 -0.63 7.22 11.53
N LYS A 36 -0.42 8.34 12.23
CA LYS A 36 -1.53 9.21 12.63
C LYS A 36 -2.27 9.77 11.40
N TYR A 37 -1.57 10.28 10.39
CA TYR A 37 -2.21 10.81 9.19
C TYR A 37 -2.90 9.73 8.35
N ALA A 38 -2.29 8.56 8.24
CA ALA A 38 -2.91 7.40 7.61
C ALA A 38 -4.23 7.03 8.30
N TYR A 39 -4.24 7.02 9.65
CA TYR A 39 -5.44 6.74 10.43
C TYR A 39 -6.51 7.82 10.27
N GLU A 40 -6.13 9.10 10.28
CA GLU A 40 -7.06 10.22 10.01
C GLU A 40 -7.71 10.10 8.62
N TYR A 41 -6.95 9.70 7.60
CA TYR A 41 -7.47 9.42 6.27
C TYR A 41 -8.43 8.22 6.26
N LEU A 42 -8.05 7.08 6.84
CA LEU A 42 -8.91 5.89 6.92
C LEU A 42 -10.24 6.19 7.63
N LYS A 43 -10.20 6.94 8.73
CA LYS A 43 -11.39 7.40 9.44
C LYS A 43 -12.31 8.24 8.54
N SER A 44 -11.75 9.09 7.68
CA SER A 44 -12.54 9.86 6.71
C SER A 44 -13.23 9.00 5.65
N GLN A 45 -12.72 7.77 5.41
CA GLN A 45 -13.31 6.74 4.55
C GLN A 45 -14.30 5.83 5.31
N GLY A 46 -14.54 6.08 6.61
CA GLY A 46 -15.39 5.24 7.47
C GLY A 46 -14.71 3.95 7.95
N ILE A 47 -13.38 3.90 7.93
CA ILE A 47 -12.57 2.76 8.37
C ILE A 47 -11.91 3.13 9.70
N ASP A 48 -12.51 2.72 10.82
CA ASP A 48 -12.16 3.22 12.16
C ASP A 48 -11.37 2.24 13.05
N ASP A 49 -11.32 0.95 12.69
CA ASP A 49 -10.74 -0.14 13.50
C ASP A 49 -9.62 -0.89 12.78
N VAL A 50 -8.65 -0.14 12.26
CA VAL A 50 -7.49 -0.71 11.57
C VAL A 50 -6.22 -0.37 12.32
N GLU A 51 -5.44 -1.40 12.63
CA GLU A 51 -4.08 -1.25 13.14
C GLU A 51 -3.14 -0.84 12.01
N ILE A 52 -2.44 0.30 12.16
CA ILE A 52 -1.38 0.73 11.24
C ILE A 52 -0.03 0.42 11.88
N ASN A 53 0.80 -0.35 11.19
CA ASN A 53 2.11 -0.77 11.65
C ASN A 53 3.07 -0.98 10.48
N VAL A 54 4.30 -1.41 10.79
CA VAL A 54 5.36 -1.59 9.79
C VAL A 54 4.99 -2.60 8.71
N LYS A 55 4.06 -3.52 8.95
CA LYS A 55 3.68 -4.48 7.92
C LYS A 55 2.85 -3.82 6.84
N ASN A 56 2.01 -2.83 7.17
CA ASN A 56 1.02 -2.28 6.24
C ASN A 56 1.22 -0.82 5.88
N CYS A 57 2.23 -0.14 6.43
CA CYS A 57 2.62 1.22 6.05
C CYS A 57 4.14 1.39 6.24
N GLN A 58 4.87 1.58 5.13
CA GLN A 58 6.34 1.73 5.15
C GLN A 58 6.83 2.87 4.25
N PHE A 59 7.93 3.48 4.67
CA PHE A 59 8.68 4.42 3.85
C PHE A 59 9.11 3.77 2.54
N CYS A 60 8.81 4.42 1.42
CA CYS A 60 9.18 3.97 0.08
C CYS A 60 10.37 4.78 -0.46
N HIS A 61 10.19 6.09 -0.66
CA HIS A 61 11.21 6.95 -1.25
C HIS A 61 10.97 8.43 -0.94
N ILE A 62 11.92 9.28 -1.36
CA ILE A 62 11.77 10.73 -1.37
C ILE A 62 11.48 11.19 -2.80
N GLU A 63 10.49 12.06 -2.96
CA GLU A 63 10.17 12.68 -4.25
C GLU A 63 10.09 14.21 -4.16
N THR A 64 10.01 14.85 -5.33
CA THR A 64 9.77 16.29 -5.44
C THR A 64 8.30 16.54 -5.68
N LEU A 65 7.69 17.36 -4.83
CA LEU A 65 6.25 17.63 -4.88
C LEU A 65 5.85 18.58 -5.99
N THR A 66 4.63 18.39 -6.50
CA THR A 66 3.92 19.39 -7.31
C THR A 66 3.34 20.51 -6.44
N ASP A 67 3.09 21.69 -7.03
CA ASP A 67 2.54 22.85 -6.29
C ASP A 67 1.21 22.53 -5.60
N LYS A 68 0.36 21.68 -6.22
CA LYS A 68 -0.90 21.23 -5.61
C LYS A 68 -0.63 20.44 -4.32
N MET A 69 0.28 19.48 -4.36
CA MET A 69 0.61 18.67 -3.19
C MET A 69 1.22 19.52 -2.07
N ILE A 70 2.08 20.48 -2.43
CA ILE A 70 2.65 21.45 -1.48
C ILE A 70 1.53 22.22 -0.78
N SER A 71 0.59 22.79 -1.53
CA SER A 71 -0.52 23.55 -0.96
C SER A 71 -1.41 22.71 -0.03
N ASP A 72 -1.71 21.45 -0.39
CA ASP A 72 -2.47 20.54 0.47
C ASP A 72 -1.69 20.20 1.75
N ILE A 73 -0.39 19.94 1.65
CA ILE A 73 0.48 19.61 2.78
C ILE A 73 0.66 20.80 3.72
N GLU A 74 0.81 22.02 3.20
CA GLU A 74 0.91 23.23 4.02
C GLU A 74 -0.39 23.50 4.81
N SER A 75 -1.54 23.10 4.26
CA SER A 75 -2.85 23.27 4.88
C SER A 75 -3.19 22.17 5.89
N LYS A 76 -2.94 20.90 5.54
CA LYS A 76 -3.41 19.71 6.29
C LYS A 76 -2.29 18.98 7.03
N GLY A 77 -1.04 19.21 6.66
CA GLY A 77 0.15 18.51 7.18
C GLY A 77 0.57 17.27 6.38
N PHE A 78 -0.29 16.77 5.49
CA PHE A 78 -0.04 15.60 4.63
C PHE A 78 -0.87 15.66 3.35
N TYR A 79 -0.54 14.78 2.41
CA TYR A 79 -1.31 14.49 1.20
C TYR A 79 -1.50 12.99 1.05
N ILE A 80 -2.64 12.56 0.52
CA ILE A 80 -2.92 11.16 0.22
C ILE A 80 -2.98 10.98 -1.29
N ILE A 81 -2.24 10.00 -1.80
CA ILE A 81 -2.39 9.52 -3.16
C ILE A 81 -3.16 8.20 -3.09
N GLU A 82 -4.42 8.22 -3.49
CA GLU A 82 -5.21 6.99 -3.66
C GLU A 82 -4.72 6.25 -4.91
N MET A 83 -4.44 4.95 -4.77
CA MET A 83 -3.86 4.15 -5.85
C MET A 83 -4.87 3.16 -6.41
N ASP A 84 -5.03 2.01 -5.76
CA ASP A 84 -5.89 0.93 -6.25
C ASP A 84 -6.69 0.32 -5.08
N GLU A 85 -7.88 -0.21 -5.40
CA GLU A 85 -8.54 -1.19 -4.54
C GLU A 85 -8.27 -2.59 -5.11
N ILE A 86 -7.54 -3.39 -4.33
CA ILE A 86 -7.03 -4.69 -4.76
C ILE A 86 -8.00 -5.77 -4.26
N PRO A 87 -8.62 -6.56 -5.14
CA PRO A 87 -9.63 -7.54 -4.76
C PRO A 87 -9.03 -8.69 -3.94
N SER A 88 -9.87 -9.33 -3.11
CA SER A 88 -9.51 -10.53 -2.34
C SER A 88 -9.24 -11.77 -3.21
N GLU A 89 -9.66 -11.74 -4.47
CA GLU A 89 -9.49 -12.81 -5.44
C GLU A 89 -9.05 -12.23 -6.79
N LEU A 90 -8.20 -12.97 -7.52
CA LEU A 90 -7.79 -12.59 -8.86
C LEU A 90 -8.88 -12.95 -9.89
N PRO A 91 -9.03 -12.16 -10.96
CA PRO A 91 -9.86 -12.54 -12.11
C PRO A 91 -9.26 -13.76 -12.83
N ASP A 92 -10.06 -14.43 -13.67
CA ASP A 92 -9.66 -15.67 -14.38
C ASP A 92 -8.38 -15.54 -15.22
N ASN A 93 -8.14 -14.37 -15.81
CA ASN A 93 -6.96 -14.08 -16.65
C ASN A 93 -6.30 -12.79 -16.18
N PRO A 94 -5.61 -12.81 -15.02
CA PRO A 94 -5.04 -11.61 -14.45
C PRO A 94 -3.82 -11.17 -15.24
N THR A 95 -3.67 -9.86 -15.38
CA THR A 95 -2.46 -9.23 -15.89
C THR A 95 -1.30 -9.40 -14.90
N ARG A 96 -0.07 -9.24 -15.39
CA ARG A 96 1.13 -9.20 -14.54
C ARG A 96 1.02 -8.18 -13.40
N ARG A 97 0.46 -7.00 -13.68
CA ARG A 97 0.29 -5.94 -12.67
C ARG A 97 -0.67 -6.42 -11.57
N GLU A 98 -1.82 -6.99 -11.94
CA GLU A 98 -2.81 -7.48 -10.97
C GLU A 98 -2.23 -8.60 -10.09
N MET A 99 -1.48 -9.54 -10.68
CA MET A 99 -0.80 -10.59 -9.91
C MET A 99 0.20 -10.03 -8.88
N ILE A 100 1.00 -9.04 -9.28
CA ILE A 100 1.98 -8.42 -8.39
C ILE A 100 1.26 -7.63 -7.29
N LEU A 101 0.24 -6.84 -7.65
CA LEU A 101 -0.56 -6.08 -6.67
C LEU A 101 -1.26 -7.01 -5.68
N PHE A 102 -1.81 -8.12 -6.16
CA PHE A 102 -2.41 -9.15 -5.31
C PHE A 102 -1.40 -9.73 -4.32
N LEU A 103 -0.21 -10.09 -4.78
CA LEU A 103 0.85 -10.58 -3.89
C LEU A 103 1.22 -9.53 -2.83
N ARG A 104 1.35 -8.26 -3.21
CA ARG A 104 1.71 -7.19 -2.29
C ARG A 104 0.63 -6.88 -1.26
N ALA A 105 -0.62 -6.93 -1.70
CA ALA A 105 -1.78 -6.70 -0.87
C ALA A 105 -1.93 -7.77 0.21
N HIS A 106 -1.90 -9.05 -0.21
CA HIS A 106 -2.40 -10.15 0.63
C HIS A 106 -1.31 -10.94 1.35
N PHE A 107 -0.03 -10.75 1.01
CA PHE A 107 1.07 -11.51 1.59
C PHE A 107 2.20 -10.59 2.05
N ASP A 108 2.42 -10.54 3.37
CA ASP A 108 3.37 -9.65 4.04
C ASP A 108 4.79 -9.75 3.44
N GLU A 109 5.23 -10.97 3.12
CA GLU A 109 6.56 -11.24 2.58
C GLU A 109 6.79 -10.73 1.15
N TYR A 110 5.71 -10.43 0.41
CA TYR A 110 5.77 -9.96 -0.97
C TYR A 110 5.45 -8.47 -1.12
N ARG A 111 5.00 -7.79 -0.07
CA ARG A 111 4.57 -6.38 -0.08
C ARG A 111 5.56 -5.42 -0.71
N TYR A 112 6.85 -5.63 -0.44
CA TYR A 112 7.93 -4.82 -0.98
C TYR A 112 8.92 -5.64 -1.80
N ALA A 113 8.50 -6.82 -2.28
CA ALA A 113 9.34 -7.70 -3.06
C ALA A 113 9.54 -7.20 -4.50
N GLU A 114 10.72 -7.50 -5.03
CA GLU A 114 11.11 -7.22 -6.40
C GLU A 114 10.74 -8.39 -7.33
N PHE A 115 9.90 -8.11 -8.32
CA PHE A 115 9.43 -9.10 -9.28
C PHE A 115 10.12 -9.01 -10.64
N ARG A 116 11.08 -8.09 -10.80
CA ARG A 116 11.79 -7.84 -12.08
C ARG A 116 12.44 -9.08 -12.68
N ASN A 117 12.89 -10.01 -11.82
CA ASN A 117 13.58 -11.24 -12.24
C ASN A 117 12.65 -12.47 -12.38
N LYS A 118 11.32 -12.29 -12.28
CA LYS A 118 10.34 -13.38 -12.39
C LYS A 118 9.43 -13.16 -13.59
N ASN A 119 9.24 -14.17 -14.43
CA ASN A 119 8.25 -14.13 -15.50
C ASN A 119 6.82 -14.40 -14.96
N ASP A 120 5.81 -14.23 -15.81
CA ASP A 120 4.41 -14.33 -15.41
C ASP A 120 4.03 -15.73 -14.90
N MET A 121 4.57 -16.80 -15.50
CA MET A 121 4.34 -18.17 -15.03
C MET A 121 4.91 -18.40 -13.63
N GLN A 122 6.10 -17.85 -13.33
CA GLN A 122 6.71 -17.95 -12.01
C GLN A 122 5.92 -17.18 -10.95
N ILE A 123 5.33 -16.04 -11.31
CA ILE A 123 4.48 -15.27 -10.38
C ILE A 123 3.17 -16.03 -10.11
N MET A 124 2.54 -16.56 -11.16
CA MET A 124 1.35 -17.41 -11.02
C MET A 124 1.61 -18.61 -10.11
N GLN A 125 2.75 -19.28 -10.28
CA GLN A 125 3.11 -20.43 -9.45
C GLN A 125 3.23 -20.05 -7.97
N ILE A 126 3.85 -18.92 -7.65
CA ILE A 126 3.94 -18.41 -6.27
C ILE A 126 2.53 -18.22 -5.68
N ILE A 127 1.62 -17.58 -6.42
CA ILE A 127 0.25 -17.34 -5.98
C ILE A 127 -0.47 -18.67 -5.70
N GLN A 128 -0.32 -19.64 -6.59
CA GLN A 128 -0.93 -20.97 -6.43
C GLN A 128 -0.39 -21.71 -5.20
N GLU A 129 0.93 -21.66 -4.97
CA GLU A 129 1.58 -22.29 -3.81
C GLU A 129 1.11 -21.68 -2.48
N LEU A 130 0.91 -20.36 -2.43
CA LEU A 130 0.44 -19.65 -1.24
C LEU A 130 -1.05 -19.90 -0.95
N ASN A 131 -1.87 -20.03 -2.00
CA ASN A 131 -3.31 -20.31 -1.87
C ASN A 131 -3.62 -21.80 -1.63
N THR A 132 -2.63 -22.68 -1.80
CA THR A 132 -2.83 -24.11 -1.53
C THR A 132 -2.77 -24.35 -0.02
N PRO A 133 -3.80 -24.95 0.60
CA PRO A 133 -3.75 -25.28 2.02
C PRO A 133 -2.59 -26.24 2.27
N LYS A 134 -1.63 -25.83 3.11
CA LYS A 134 -0.53 -26.70 3.54
C LYS A 134 -1.14 -27.92 4.24
N LYS A 135 -1.01 -29.10 3.63
CA LYS A 135 -1.29 -30.37 4.33
C LYS A 135 -0.31 -30.46 5.48
N LEU A 136 -0.84 -30.39 6.71
CA LEU A 136 -0.14 -30.74 7.95
C LEU A 136 0.25 -32.23 7.94
#